data_AF-A0AA38IG89-F1
#
_entry.id   AF-A0AA38IG89-F1
#
_cell.length_a   1.000
_cell.length_b   1.000
_cell.length_c   1.000
_cell.angle_alpha   90.00
_cell.angle_beta   90.00
_cell.angle_gamma   90.00
#
_symmetry.space_group_name_H-M   'P 1'
#
loop_
_entity.id
_entity.type
_entity.pdbx_description
1 polymer ?
#
loop_
_entity_poly.entity_id
_entity_poly.type
_entity_poly.pdbx_seq_one_letter_code
_entity_poly.pdbx_strand_id
1 'polypeptide(L)'
;MSKIFAKNLPFFVLRQPKYLLPNVVAVARNSSDWVPQEKETHTGQKWDENDYRLSRFVGRPKHVNPNFAIDLIAEAPPKPCKERVVWCDGGGGPIGHPKVYINLDKPGNHACGYCGLRYYLDHDHGHLLGENL
;
A
#
# COMPACT_ATOMS: atom_id res chain seq x y z
N MET A 1 1.80 102.63 -25.02
CA MET A 1 0.41 102.14 -24.96
C MET A 1 0.49 100.61 -24.89
N SER A 2 0.01 99.86 -23.91
CA SER A 2 -0.81 100.12 -22.72
C SER A 2 -0.62 98.91 -21.78
N LYS A 3 -0.65 99.15 -20.48
CA LYS A 3 -0.61 98.14 -19.40
C LYS A 3 -1.74 97.12 -19.54
N ILE A 4 -1.52 95.87 -19.14
CA ILE A 4 -2.40 95.15 -18.18
C ILE A 4 -1.51 94.25 -17.31
N PHE A 5 -1.51 94.56 -16.02
CA PHE A 5 -1.01 93.73 -14.92
C PHE A 5 -2.16 92.79 -14.53
N ALA A 6 -1.92 91.48 -14.51
CA ALA A 6 -2.79 90.53 -13.80
C ALA A 6 -1.91 89.75 -12.81
N LYS A 7 -1.96 90.17 -11.55
CA LYS A 7 -1.54 89.36 -10.41
C LYS A 7 -2.69 88.40 -10.12
N ASN A 8 -2.42 87.12 -9.86
CA ASN A 8 -3.04 86.34 -8.78
C ASN A 8 -2.52 84.89 -8.75
N LEU A 9 -1.67 84.65 -7.74
CA LEU A 9 -1.42 83.48 -6.88
C LEU A 9 -1.52 82.02 -7.40
N PRO A 10 -0.72 81.11 -6.79
CA PRO A 10 -0.22 79.91 -7.42
C PRO A 10 -1.24 78.76 -7.34
N PHE A 11 -1.51 78.12 -8.47
CA PHE A 11 -2.04 76.76 -8.44
C PHE A 11 -0.89 75.80 -8.15
N PHE A 12 -0.53 75.73 -6.87
CA PHE A 12 0.40 74.73 -6.35
C PHE A 12 -0.31 73.38 -6.46
N VAL A 13 -0.18 72.72 -7.61
CA VAL A 13 -0.50 71.30 -7.75
C VAL A 13 0.50 70.57 -6.86
N LEU A 14 0.10 70.29 -5.62
CA LEU A 14 0.76 69.30 -4.79
C LEU A 14 0.70 67.98 -5.56
N ARG A 15 1.79 67.68 -6.27
CA ARG A 15 2.13 66.35 -6.76
C ARG A 15 1.96 65.41 -5.57
N GLN A 16 0.89 64.63 -5.59
CA GLN A 16 0.63 63.61 -4.58
C GLN A 16 1.92 62.78 -4.42
N PRO A 17 2.37 62.52 -3.17
CA PRO A 17 3.54 61.69 -2.99
C PRO A 17 3.23 60.35 -3.63
N LYS A 18 4.14 59.85 -4.46
CA LYS A 18 4.07 58.47 -4.97
C LYS A 18 4.03 57.59 -3.72
N TYR A 19 2.85 57.10 -3.36
CA TYR A 19 2.70 56.16 -2.27
C TYR A 19 3.61 54.99 -2.62
N LEU A 20 4.70 54.86 -1.87
CA LEU A 20 5.61 53.74 -1.94
C LEU A 20 4.79 52.57 -1.43
N LEU A 21 4.15 51.82 -2.34
CA LEU A 21 3.55 50.55 -1.99
C LEU A 21 4.68 49.75 -1.35
N PRO A 22 4.55 49.31 -0.08
CA PRO A 22 5.57 48.45 0.50
C PRO A 22 5.72 47.26 -0.43
N ASN A 23 6.96 46.90 -0.75
CA ASN A 23 7.28 45.73 -1.55
C ASN A 23 6.50 44.55 -0.98
N VAL A 24 5.37 44.21 -1.62
CA VAL A 24 4.62 43.01 -1.30
C VAL A 24 5.51 41.90 -1.83
N VAL A 25 6.39 41.41 -0.97
CA VAL A 25 7.13 40.18 -1.24
C VAL A 25 6.04 39.15 -1.50
N ALA A 26 5.88 38.75 -2.75
CA ALA A 26 5.04 37.64 -3.10
C ALA A 26 5.61 36.45 -2.34
N VAL A 27 5.01 36.12 -1.19
CA VAL A 27 5.28 34.88 -0.49
C VAL A 27 4.80 33.82 -1.45
N ALA A 28 5.72 33.28 -2.24
CA ALA A 28 5.47 32.09 -3.03
C ALA A 28 4.92 31.07 -2.03
N ARG A 29 3.66 30.66 -2.24
CA ARG A 29 3.11 29.54 -1.50
C ARG A 29 3.96 28.35 -1.92
N ASN A 30 4.91 27.96 -1.07
CA ASN A 30 5.59 26.69 -1.23
C ASN A 30 4.50 25.62 -1.18
N SER A 31 4.11 25.09 -2.34
CA SER A 31 3.39 23.84 -2.38
C SER A 31 4.27 22.85 -1.65
N SER A 32 3.76 22.24 -0.57
CA SER A 32 4.46 21.12 0.04
C SER A 32 4.76 20.12 -1.06
N ASP A 33 6.04 19.85 -1.30
CA ASP A 33 6.54 18.89 -2.29
C ASP A 33 6.30 17.46 -1.76
N TRP A 34 5.03 17.17 -1.48
CA TRP A 34 4.62 15.93 -0.86
C TRP A 34 4.66 14.84 -1.93
N VAL A 35 5.66 13.97 -1.81
CA VAL A 35 5.77 12.77 -2.63
C VAL A 35 4.95 11.65 -1.99
N PRO A 36 3.97 11.06 -2.71
CA PRO A 36 3.21 9.94 -2.19
C PRO A 36 4.11 8.75 -1.83
N GLN A 37 4.15 8.37 -0.56
CA GLN A 37 4.86 7.18 -0.08
C GLN A 37 3.94 5.95 -0.26
N GLU A 38 3.71 5.56 -1.51
CA GLU A 38 2.78 4.48 -1.86
C GLU A 38 3.42 3.11 -1.66
N LYS A 39 2.72 2.24 -0.90
CA LYS A 39 3.11 0.84 -0.66
C LYS A 39 2.11 -0.09 -1.32
N GLU A 40 2.62 -1.13 -1.97
CA GLU A 40 1.82 -2.20 -2.54
C GLU A 40 1.19 -3.04 -1.43
N THR A 41 -0.10 -3.36 -1.56
CA THR A 41 -0.79 -4.22 -0.60
C THR A 41 -0.43 -5.70 -0.83
N HIS A 42 -0.77 -6.57 0.12
CA HIS A 42 -0.65 -8.02 -0.04
C HIS A 42 -1.47 -8.60 -1.21
N THR A 43 -2.43 -7.83 -1.74
CA THR A 43 -3.21 -8.16 -2.95
C THR A 43 -2.60 -7.61 -4.24
N GLY A 44 -1.50 -6.86 -4.16
CA GLY A 44 -0.86 -6.19 -5.30
C GLY A 44 -1.48 -4.83 -5.68
N GLN A 45 -2.35 -4.26 -4.85
CA GLN A 45 -2.95 -2.95 -5.14
C GLN A 45 -1.94 -1.82 -4.90
N LYS A 46 -1.77 -0.98 -5.92
CA LYS A 46 -0.99 0.25 -5.91
C LYS A 46 -1.73 1.31 -6.73
N TRP A 47 -1.67 2.57 -6.31
CA TRP A 47 -2.12 3.68 -7.15
C TRP A 47 -0.99 4.16 -8.06
N ASP A 48 -1.34 4.62 -9.26
CA ASP A 48 -0.39 5.29 -10.15
C ASP A 48 0.02 6.64 -9.55
N GLU A 49 1.23 7.10 -9.87
CA GLU A 49 1.80 8.34 -9.33
C GLU A 49 0.92 9.57 -9.63
N ASN A 50 0.25 9.58 -10.78
CA ASN A 50 -0.63 10.68 -11.22
C ASN A 50 -2.10 10.49 -10.81
N ASP A 51 -2.43 9.51 -9.98
CA ASP A 51 -3.81 9.26 -9.56
C ASP A 51 -4.27 10.25 -8.48
N TYR A 52 -5.31 11.03 -8.78
CA TYR A 52 -5.91 12.00 -7.86
C TYR A 52 -6.34 11.38 -6.52
N ARG A 53 -6.61 10.07 -6.50
CA ARG A 53 -6.99 9.31 -5.32
C ARG A 53 -5.91 9.29 -4.25
N LEU A 54 -4.64 9.51 -4.58
CA LEU A 54 -3.53 9.61 -3.63
C LEU A 54 -3.65 10.82 -2.68
N SER A 55 -4.44 11.84 -3.06
CA SER A 55 -4.72 13.01 -2.21
C SER A 55 -5.22 12.66 -0.81
N ARG A 56 -5.90 11.52 -0.63
CA ARG A 56 -6.40 11.04 0.66
C ARG A 56 -5.29 10.73 1.68
N PHE A 57 -4.08 10.47 1.20
CA PHE A 57 -2.91 10.12 2.01
C PHE A 57 -1.96 11.31 2.23
N VAL A 58 -2.32 12.51 1.77
CA VAL A 58 -1.53 13.72 2.06
C VAL A 58 -1.51 13.95 3.58
N GLY A 59 -0.31 13.99 4.16
CA GLY A 59 -0.13 14.14 5.61
C GLY A 59 -0.54 12.92 6.45
N ARG A 60 -0.86 11.77 5.84
CA ARG A 60 -1.26 10.53 6.53
C ARG A 60 -0.70 9.29 5.84
N PRO A 61 -0.06 8.35 6.55
CA PRO A 61 0.48 7.15 5.91
C PRO A 61 -0.62 6.17 5.49
N LYS A 62 -0.44 5.53 4.34
CA LYS A 62 -1.19 4.33 3.95
C LYS A 62 -0.74 3.17 4.84
N HIS A 63 -1.68 2.58 5.57
CA HIS A 63 -1.40 1.43 6.42
C HIS A 63 -1.50 0.14 5.61
N VAL A 64 -0.41 -0.61 5.58
CA VAL A 64 -0.31 -1.92 4.95
C VAL A 64 0.32 -2.86 5.97
N ASN A 65 -0.25 -4.06 6.11
CA ASN A 65 0.32 -5.09 6.97
C ASN A 65 1.64 -5.59 6.34
N PRO A 66 2.80 -5.50 7.01
CA PRO A 66 4.06 -6.00 6.47
C PRO A 66 4.16 -7.54 6.44
N ASN A 67 3.37 -8.25 7.26
CA ASN A 67 3.45 -9.70 7.37
C ASN A 67 2.43 -10.34 6.42
N PHE A 68 2.88 -10.74 5.24
CA PHE A 68 2.02 -11.34 4.24
C PHE A 68 1.80 -12.84 4.51
N ALA A 69 0.55 -13.27 4.54
CA ALA A 69 0.19 -14.66 4.83
C ALA A 69 0.74 -15.66 3.80
N ILE A 70 0.94 -15.22 2.54
CA ILE A 70 1.51 -16.03 1.46
C ILE A 70 2.96 -16.47 1.77
N ASP A 71 3.75 -15.57 2.35
CA ASP A 71 5.16 -15.85 2.69
C ASP A 71 5.22 -16.75 3.93
N LEU A 72 4.40 -16.44 4.93
CA LEU A 72 4.33 -17.21 6.19
C LEU A 72 3.89 -18.66 5.96
N ILE A 73 2.94 -18.91 5.05
CA ILE A 73 2.51 -20.29 4.76
C ILE A 73 3.50 -21.05 3.87
N ALA A 74 4.25 -20.33 3.03
CA ALA A 74 5.32 -20.92 2.23
C ALA A 74 6.49 -21.38 3.10
N GLU A 75 6.81 -20.61 4.15
CA GLU A 75 7.84 -20.93 5.15
C GLU A 75 7.49 -22.19 5.96
N ALA A 76 6.20 -22.43 6.26
CA ALA A 76 5.77 -23.61 6.99
C ALA A 76 6.00 -24.91 6.18
N PRO A 77 6.75 -25.90 6.71
CA PRO A 77 7.05 -27.13 5.98
C PRO A 77 5.81 -28.02 5.81
N PRO A 78 5.69 -28.74 4.68
CA PRO A 78 4.65 -29.77 4.51
C PRO A 78 4.79 -30.89 5.55
N LYS A 79 3.65 -31.37 6.07
CA LYS A 79 3.60 -32.43 7.08
C LYS A 79 3.53 -33.81 6.42
N PRO A 80 4.46 -34.73 6.70
CA PRO A 80 4.35 -36.12 6.27
C PRO A 80 3.21 -36.81 7.01
N CYS A 81 2.45 -37.64 6.31
CA CYS A 81 1.34 -38.41 6.85
C CYS A 81 1.37 -39.83 6.30
N LYS A 82 1.06 -40.84 7.13
CA LYS A 82 1.04 -42.25 6.71
C LYS A 82 -0.31 -42.71 6.16
N GLU A 83 -1.36 -41.94 6.45
CA GLU A 83 -2.74 -42.28 6.11
C GLU A 83 -3.13 -41.63 4.79
N ARG A 84 -3.92 -42.36 3.99
CA ARG A 84 -4.45 -41.90 2.70
C ARG A 84 -5.37 -40.68 2.83
N VAL A 85 -6.11 -40.59 3.94
CA VAL A 85 -7.02 -39.48 4.23
C VAL A 85 -6.68 -38.95 5.61
N VAL A 86 -6.32 -37.68 5.68
CA VAL A 86 -5.97 -37.00 6.93
C VAL A 86 -7.03 -35.97 7.29
N TRP A 87 -7.13 -35.61 8.56
CA TRP A 87 -8.04 -34.57 9.02
C TRP A 87 -7.27 -33.37 9.56
N CYS A 88 -7.86 -32.19 9.39
CA CYS A 88 -7.32 -30.93 9.88
C CYS A 88 -8.46 -30.13 10.54
N ASP A 89 -8.21 -29.60 11.73
CA ASP A 89 -9.09 -28.70 12.47
C ASP A 89 -8.43 -27.34 12.76
N GLY A 90 -7.21 -27.11 12.24
CA GLY A 90 -6.42 -25.91 12.50
C GLY A 90 -5.79 -25.82 13.89
N GLY A 91 -5.95 -26.86 14.72
CA GLY A 91 -5.45 -26.89 16.09
C GLY A 91 -6.38 -26.21 17.10
N GLY A 92 -6.26 -26.62 18.37
CA GLY A 92 -7.04 -26.02 19.46
C GLY A 92 -8.53 -26.39 19.46
N GLY A 93 -8.94 -27.45 18.74
CA GLY A 93 -10.31 -27.95 18.69
C GLY A 93 -11.29 -26.87 18.22
N PRO A 94 -12.19 -26.35 19.08
CA PRO A 94 -13.16 -25.33 18.69
C PRO A 94 -12.56 -23.95 18.35
N ILE A 95 -11.28 -23.70 18.64
CA ILE A 95 -10.60 -22.41 18.35
C ILE A 95 -10.08 -22.36 16.90
N GLY A 96 -9.97 -23.52 16.24
CA GLY A 96 -9.53 -23.61 14.86
C GLY A 96 -10.68 -23.50 13.86
N HIS A 97 -10.56 -24.21 12.74
CA HIS A 97 -11.60 -24.27 11.71
C HIS A 97 -12.41 -25.58 11.82
N PRO A 98 -13.58 -25.68 11.15
CA PRO A 98 -14.32 -26.94 11.10
C PRO A 98 -13.44 -28.08 10.61
N LYS A 99 -13.57 -29.25 11.25
CA LYS A 99 -12.81 -30.45 10.86
C LYS A 99 -13.09 -30.78 9.40
N VAL A 100 -12.02 -30.83 8.59
CA VAL A 100 -12.07 -31.27 7.20
C VAL A 100 -11.19 -32.48 6.98
N TYR A 101 -11.54 -33.26 5.97
CA TYR A 101 -10.78 -34.42 5.51
C TYR A 101 -10.10 -34.09 4.19
N ILE A 102 -8.81 -34.36 4.09
CA ILE A 102 -7.95 -34.06 2.95
C ILE A 102 -7.50 -35.39 2.35
N ASN A 103 -7.69 -35.56 1.05
CA ASN A 103 -7.30 -36.76 0.33
C ASN A 103 -5.85 -36.65 -0.16
N LEU A 104 -5.02 -37.64 0.16
CA LEU A 104 -3.60 -37.71 -0.21
C LEU A 104 -3.31 -38.77 -1.29
N ASP A 105 -4.33 -39.23 -2.02
CA ASP A 105 -4.20 -40.24 -3.09
C ASP A 105 -3.19 -39.88 -4.18
N LYS A 106 -3.11 -38.60 -4.54
CA LYS A 106 -2.20 -38.14 -5.59
C LYS A 106 -0.85 -37.78 -4.98
N PRO A 107 0.28 -38.06 -5.67
CA PRO A 107 1.59 -37.66 -5.17
C PRO A 107 1.67 -36.12 -5.06
N GLY A 108 2.36 -35.64 -4.03
CA GLY A 108 2.64 -34.22 -3.80
C GLY A 108 1.95 -33.62 -2.58
N ASN A 109 1.97 -32.29 -2.51
CA ASN A 109 1.46 -31.52 -1.38
C ASN A 109 -0.03 -31.18 -1.56
N HIS A 110 -0.84 -31.57 -0.59
CA HIS A 110 -2.25 -31.24 -0.51
C HIS A 110 -2.48 -30.21 0.59
N ALA A 111 -3.03 -29.06 0.22
CA ALA A 111 -3.26 -27.96 1.16
C ALA A 111 -4.63 -28.09 1.83
N CYS A 112 -4.69 -27.76 3.13
CA CYS A 112 -5.94 -27.50 3.82
C CYS A 112 -6.55 -26.19 3.30
N GLY A 113 -7.82 -26.21 2.91
CA GLY A 113 -8.53 -25.03 2.41
C GLY A 113 -8.77 -23.91 3.43
N TYR A 114 -8.48 -24.16 4.72
CA TYR A 114 -8.60 -23.18 5.79
C TYR A 114 -7.23 -22.66 6.23
N CYS A 115 -6.42 -23.51 6.87
CA CYS A 115 -5.11 -23.09 7.38
C CYS A 115 -4.04 -22.91 6.30
N GLY A 116 -4.24 -23.43 5.09
CA GLY A 116 -3.21 -23.45 4.05
C GLY A 116 -2.05 -24.43 4.31
N LEU A 117 -2.04 -25.13 5.47
CA LEU A 117 -1.02 -26.12 5.79
C LEU A 117 -1.04 -27.25 4.77
N ARG A 118 0.15 -27.73 4.41
CA ARG A 118 0.36 -28.74 3.38
C ARG A 118 0.62 -30.10 4.02
N TYR A 119 0.06 -31.14 3.42
CA TYR A 119 0.19 -32.53 3.84
C TYR A 119 0.59 -33.39 2.63
N TYR A 120 1.41 -34.42 2.85
CA TYR A 120 1.74 -35.39 1.81
C TYR A 120 1.78 -36.81 2.37
N LEU A 121 1.50 -37.79 1.52
CA LEU A 121 1.56 -39.19 1.89
C LEU A 121 3.02 -39.65 1.89
N ASP A 122 3.48 -40.10 3.05
CA ASP A 122 4.83 -40.61 3.27
C ASP A 122 4.87 -42.10 2.93
N HIS A 123 5.66 -42.47 1.93
CA HIS A 123 5.73 -43.82 1.38
C HIS A 123 6.91 -44.61 1.97
N ASP A 124 6.99 -44.69 3.29
CA ASP A 124 8.00 -45.52 3.97
C ASP A 124 7.59 -47.01 3.92
N HIS A 125 8.13 -47.70 2.92
CA HIS A 125 8.24 -49.17 2.74
C HIS A 125 6.99 -49.98 2.34
N GLY A 126 6.94 -50.40 1.06
CA GLY A 126 6.08 -51.53 0.68
C GLY A 126 5.74 -51.78 -0.80
N HIS A 127 6.53 -51.36 -1.79
CA HIS A 127 6.50 -52.06 -3.09
C HIS A 127 7.83 -51.92 -3.83
N LEU A 128 8.56 -53.04 -3.92
CA LEU A 128 9.53 -53.27 -4.98
C LEU A 128 8.79 -53.21 -6.32
N LEU A 129 8.73 -52.07 -7.01
CA LEU A 129 8.45 -52.02 -8.44
C LEU A 129 9.12 -50.79 -9.04
N GLY A 130 10.16 -51.06 -9.83
CA GLY A 130 10.98 -50.08 -10.52
C GLY A 130 12.15 -50.79 -11.17
N GLU A 131 11.83 -51.85 -11.92
CA GLU A 131 12.73 -52.49 -12.87
C GLU A 131 13.33 -51.42 -13.79
N ASN A 132 14.64 -51.27 -13.73
CA ASN A 132 15.40 -50.65 -14.81
C ASN A 132 15.43 -51.65 -15.96
N LEU A 133 14.59 -51.44 -16.97
CA LEU A 133 14.74 -51.99 -18.31
C LEU A 133 14.24 -50.96 -19.33
#